data_AF-A0A813ITN2-F1
#
_entry.id   AF-A0A813ITN2-F1
#
_cell.length_a   1.000
_cell.length_b   1.000
_cell.length_c   1.000
_cell.angle_alpha   90.00
_cell.angle_beta   90.00
_cell.angle_gamma   90.00
#
_symmetry.space_group_name_H-M   'P 1'
#
loop_
_entity.id
_entity.type
_entity.pdbx_description
1 polymer ?
#
loop_
_entity_poly.entity_id
_entity_poly.type
_entity_poly.pdbx_seq_one_letter_code
_entity_poly.pdbx_strand_id
1 'polypeptide(L)'
;MQQFPQEQRMHAEACEALRNLVELPDAADEVLTAGGLEAVLNSMRMNPEADWVQQEGCGLICRLVTECDAGRDAVMKSPASLELILKTMEAYPRCGWIAMWGCQAMERFAQVDAKRVDNMRGFKAVEEISGNKTFAKSVAVANAAHDTLKLRPFEANRF
;
A
#
# COMPACT_ATOMS: atom_id res chain seq x y z
N MET A 1 -19.34 2.19 -7.89
CA MET A 1 -18.39 3.32 -7.74
C MET A 1 -18.56 4.41 -8.80
N GLN A 2 -18.42 4.13 -10.11
CA GLN A 2 -18.44 5.18 -11.15
C GLN A 2 -19.78 5.94 -11.30
N GLN A 3 -20.92 5.32 -10.97
CA GLN A 3 -22.25 5.91 -11.12
C GLN A 3 -22.74 6.71 -9.89
N PHE A 4 -22.11 6.56 -8.72
CA PHE A 4 -22.59 7.13 -7.45
C PHE A 4 -21.44 7.81 -6.69
N PRO A 5 -20.94 8.95 -7.19
CA PRO A 5 -19.69 9.55 -6.73
C PRO A 5 -19.74 10.17 -5.33
N GLN A 6 -20.92 10.44 -4.77
CA GLN A 6 -21.08 11.14 -3.48
C GLN A 6 -21.43 10.22 -2.30
N GLU A 7 -21.59 8.92 -2.52
CA GLU A 7 -21.92 7.98 -1.45
C GLU A 7 -20.67 7.34 -0.85
N GLN A 8 -20.01 8.08 0.05
CA GLN A 8 -18.78 7.66 0.74
C GLN A 8 -18.87 6.26 1.37
N ARG A 9 -20.03 5.90 1.96
CA ARG A 9 -20.25 4.56 2.54
C ARG A 9 -20.21 3.45 1.51
N MET A 10 -20.88 3.62 0.37
CA MET A 10 -20.84 2.64 -0.70
C MET A 10 -19.41 2.48 -1.23
N HIS A 11 -18.64 3.57 -1.32
CA HIS A 11 -17.25 3.53 -1.75
C HIS A 11 -16.39 2.73 -0.77
N ALA A 12 -16.59 2.91 0.53
CA ALA A 12 -15.88 2.14 1.56
C ALA A 12 -16.26 0.65 1.52
N GLU A 13 -17.55 0.33 1.49
CA GLU A 13 -18.05 -1.05 1.41
C GLU A 13 -17.58 -1.77 0.15
N ALA A 14 -17.51 -1.07 -0.98
CA ALA A 14 -17.00 -1.63 -2.23
C ALA A 14 -15.48 -1.85 -2.17
N CYS A 15 -14.70 -0.93 -1.58
CA CYS A 15 -13.27 -1.15 -1.34
C CYS A 15 -13.04 -2.36 -0.42
N GLU A 16 -13.83 -2.48 0.65
CA GLU A 16 -13.76 -3.60 1.59
C GLU A 16 -14.08 -4.93 0.91
N ALA A 17 -15.15 -4.98 0.11
CA ALA A 17 -15.53 -6.16 -0.64
C ALA A 17 -14.40 -6.60 -1.59
N LEU A 18 -13.80 -5.66 -2.32
CA LEU A 18 -12.66 -5.95 -3.19
C LEU A 18 -11.45 -6.45 -2.39
N ARG A 19 -11.12 -5.82 -1.26
CA ARG A 19 -10.02 -6.27 -0.37
C ARG A 19 -10.24 -7.71 0.08
N ASN A 20 -11.46 -8.05 0.50
CA ASN A 20 -11.82 -9.39 0.92
C ASN A 20 -11.80 -10.41 -0.24
N LEU A 21 -12.16 -10.00 -1.46
CA LEU A 21 -12.14 -10.87 -2.63
C LEU A 21 -10.71 -11.27 -3.01
N VAL A 22 -9.75 -10.33 -2.97
CA VAL A 22 -8.34 -10.61 -3.32
C VAL A 22 -7.67 -11.60 -2.33
N GLU A 23 -8.31 -11.93 -1.22
CA GLU A 23 -7.85 -13.00 -0.32
C GLU A 23 -8.11 -14.41 -0.87
N LEU A 24 -9.02 -14.54 -1.84
CA LEU A 24 -9.35 -15.82 -2.46
C LEU A 24 -8.32 -16.15 -3.56
N PRO A 25 -7.97 -17.44 -3.74
CA PRO A 25 -7.15 -17.87 -4.86
C PRO A 25 -7.73 -17.38 -6.19
N ASP A 26 -6.87 -16.93 -7.10
CA ASP A 26 -7.19 -16.47 -8.46
C ASP A 26 -8.09 -15.21 -8.58
N ALA A 27 -8.72 -14.77 -7.49
CA ALA A 27 -9.60 -13.59 -7.48
C ALA A 27 -8.83 -12.27 -7.67
N ALA A 28 -7.54 -12.23 -7.34
CA ALA A 28 -6.70 -11.06 -7.56
C ALA A 28 -6.63 -10.67 -9.05
N ASP A 29 -6.45 -11.66 -9.93
CA ASP A 29 -6.39 -11.44 -11.39
C ASP A 29 -7.74 -11.03 -11.96
N GLU A 30 -8.84 -11.58 -11.44
CA GLU A 30 -10.19 -11.18 -11.81
C GLU A 30 -10.48 -9.73 -11.41
N VAL A 31 -10.14 -9.34 -10.18
CA VAL A 31 -10.28 -7.97 -9.69
C VAL A 31 -9.48 -6.99 -10.54
N LEU A 32 -8.25 -7.35 -10.93
CA LEU A 32 -7.43 -6.51 -11.81
C LEU A 32 -8.02 -6.41 -13.21
N THR A 33 -8.44 -7.53 -13.79
CA THR A 33 -9.03 -7.58 -15.15
C THR A 33 -10.32 -6.77 -15.21
N ALA A 34 -11.09 -6.74 -14.11
CA ALA A 34 -12.29 -5.92 -13.97
C ALA A 34 -12.02 -4.43 -13.71
N GLY A 35 -10.76 -3.99 -13.63
CA GLY A 35 -10.38 -2.59 -13.36
C GLY A 35 -10.54 -2.17 -11.89
N GLY A 36 -10.45 -3.13 -10.96
CA GLY A 36 -10.63 -2.90 -9.53
C GLY A 36 -9.59 -1.95 -8.93
N LEU A 37 -8.35 -1.99 -9.42
CA LEU A 37 -7.29 -1.06 -8.98
C LEU A 37 -7.65 0.38 -9.35
N GLU A 38 -8.04 0.64 -10.60
CA GLU A 38 -8.45 1.95 -11.09
C GLU A 38 -9.71 2.45 -10.36
N ALA A 39 -10.67 1.55 -10.10
CA ALA A 39 -11.89 1.87 -9.37
C ALA A 39 -11.58 2.36 -7.94
N VAL A 40 -10.69 1.65 -7.23
CA VAL A 40 -10.29 2.05 -5.87
C VAL A 40 -9.43 3.31 -5.86
N LEU A 41 -8.47 3.45 -6.77
CA LEU A 41 -7.68 4.68 -6.89
C LEU A 41 -8.58 5.90 -7.14
N ASN A 42 -9.60 5.76 -8.01
CA ASN A 42 -10.57 6.83 -8.24
C ASN A 42 -11.44 7.09 -7.02
N SER A 43 -11.96 6.05 -6.36
CA SER A 43 -12.74 6.15 -5.12
C SER A 43 -11.99 6.95 -4.04
N MET A 44 -10.71 6.62 -3.83
CA MET A 44 -9.85 7.30 -2.87
C MET A 44 -9.57 8.77 -3.26
N ARG A 45 -9.40 9.07 -4.55
CA ARG A 45 -9.22 10.46 -5.02
C ARG A 45 -10.48 11.30 -4.87
N MET A 46 -11.65 10.69 -5.06
CA MET A 46 -12.95 11.37 -4.97
C MET A 46 -13.36 11.60 -3.51
N ASN A 47 -12.89 10.76 -2.59
CA ASN A 47 -13.23 10.83 -1.17
C ASN A 47 -11.97 10.94 -0.29
N PRO A 48 -11.16 12.00 -0.44
CA PRO A 48 -9.88 12.13 0.26
C PRO A 48 -10.02 12.30 1.77
N GLU A 49 -11.17 12.77 2.24
CA GLU A 49 -11.51 12.99 3.67
C GLU A 49 -12.30 11.83 4.28
N ALA A 50 -12.66 10.80 3.50
CA ALA A 50 -13.40 9.66 4.01
C ALA A 50 -12.42 8.58 4.51
N ASP A 51 -12.12 8.61 5.80
CA ASP A 51 -11.15 7.70 6.44
C ASP A 51 -11.35 6.24 6.06
N TRP A 52 -12.60 5.75 6.04
CA TRP A 52 -12.89 4.36 5.67
C TRP A 52 -12.60 4.04 4.21
N VAL A 53 -12.84 4.99 3.28
CA VAL A 53 -12.48 4.80 1.87
C VAL A 53 -10.97 4.72 1.70
N GLN A 54 -10.22 5.57 2.40
CA GLN A 54 -8.75 5.56 2.37
C GLN A 54 -8.19 4.27 2.98
N GLN A 55 -8.75 3.84 4.11
CA GLN A 55 -8.34 2.62 4.80
C GLN A 55 -8.54 1.39 3.92
N GLU A 56 -9.76 1.16 3.43
CA GLU A 56 -10.08 -0.03 2.65
C GLU A 56 -9.40 -0.01 1.27
N GLY A 57 -9.31 1.17 0.66
CA GLY A 57 -8.62 1.33 -0.61
C GLY A 57 -7.13 1.00 -0.53
N CYS A 58 -6.43 1.50 0.48
CA CYS A 58 -5.04 1.11 0.70
C CYS A 58 -4.88 -0.34 1.15
N GLY A 59 -5.85 -0.90 1.89
CA GLY A 59 -5.89 -2.32 2.19
C GLY A 59 -5.89 -3.18 0.93
N LEU A 60 -6.72 -2.85 -0.06
CA LEU A 60 -6.73 -3.53 -1.36
C LEU A 60 -5.39 -3.38 -2.10
N ILE A 61 -4.86 -2.16 -2.21
CA ILE A 61 -3.58 -1.91 -2.91
C ILE A 61 -2.45 -2.73 -2.29
N CYS A 62 -2.37 -2.75 -0.96
CA CYS A 62 -1.43 -3.57 -0.21
C CYS A 62 -1.57 -5.05 -0.56
N ARG A 63 -2.79 -5.59 -0.54
CA ARG A 63 -3.06 -7.00 -0.85
C ARG A 63 -2.67 -7.34 -2.29
N LEU A 64 -3.00 -6.49 -3.26
CA LEU A 64 -2.64 -6.70 -4.67
C LEU A 64 -1.12 -6.76 -4.88
N VAL A 65 -0.34 -5.96 -4.14
CA VAL A 65 1.13 -5.99 -4.21
C VAL A 65 1.72 -7.23 -3.56
N THR A 66 1.10 -7.74 -2.49
CA THR A 66 1.65 -8.88 -1.73
C THR A 66 1.26 -10.24 -2.29
N GLU A 67 0.04 -10.38 -2.83
CA GLU A 67 -0.53 -11.69 -3.17
C GLU A 67 -0.32 -12.12 -4.62
N CYS A 68 -0.11 -11.20 -5.57
CA CYS A 68 0.01 -11.56 -6.98
C CYS A 68 1.00 -10.68 -7.75
N ASP A 69 1.78 -11.30 -8.64
CA ASP A 69 2.76 -10.59 -9.48
C ASP A 69 2.07 -9.62 -10.47
N ALA A 70 0.91 -9.99 -11.01
CA ALA A 70 0.15 -9.12 -11.89
C ALA A 70 -0.35 -7.85 -11.18
N GLY A 71 -0.82 -8.00 -9.93
CA GLY A 71 -1.25 -6.88 -9.09
C GLY A 71 -0.10 -5.99 -8.68
N ARG A 72 1.04 -6.58 -8.32
CA ARG A 72 2.30 -5.84 -8.15
C ARG A 72 2.60 -5.02 -9.40
N ASP A 73 2.68 -5.65 -10.58
CA ASP A 73 3.07 -4.96 -11.81
C ASP A 73 2.09 -3.85 -12.19
N ALA A 74 0.78 -4.04 -11.99
CA ALA A 74 -0.24 -3.02 -12.19
C ALA A 74 -0.06 -1.84 -11.22
N VAL A 75 0.16 -2.13 -9.93
CA VAL A 75 0.39 -1.12 -8.89
C VAL A 75 1.69 -0.34 -9.14
N MET A 76 2.76 -1.01 -9.57
CA MET A 76 4.06 -0.39 -9.88
C MET A 76 3.96 0.61 -11.03
N LYS A 77 3.16 0.30 -12.06
CA LYS A 77 2.90 1.17 -13.21
C LYS A 77 2.12 2.43 -12.85
N SER A 78 1.40 2.44 -11.72
CA SER A 78 0.64 3.59 -11.25
C SER A 78 1.52 4.51 -10.38
N PRO A 79 1.73 5.78 -10.79
CA PRO A 79 2.43 6.77 -9.97
C PRO A 79 1.79 6.97 -8.58
N ALA A 80 0.45 6.99 -8.55
CA ALA A 80 -0.36 7.32 -7.38
C ALA A 80 -0.35 6.22 -6.31
N SER A 81 -0.10 4.97 -6.66
CA SER A 81 -0.23 3.86 -5.71
C SER A 81 0.81 3.94 -4.58
N LEU A 82 2.06 4.29 -4.90
CA LEU A 82 3.11 4.43 -3.89
C LEU A 82 2.81 5.59 -2.93
N GLU A 83 2.32 6.72 -3.45
CA GLU A 83 1.92 7.88 -2.64
C GLU A 83 0.82 7.51 -1.64
N LEU A 84 -0.19 6.77 -2.11
CA LEU A 84 -1.31 6.35 -1.28
C LEU A 84 -0.90 5.35 -0.20
N ILE A 85 -0.01 4.40 -0.52
CA ILE A 85 0.53 3.47 0.48
C ILE A 85 1.25 4.25 1.59
N LEU A 86 2.10 5.21 1.24
CA LEU A 86 2.81 6.04 2.22
C LEU A 86 1.84 6.85 3.10
N LYS A 87 0.87 7.53 2.47
CA LYS A 87 -0.15 8.29 3.19
C LYS A 87 -0.91 7.42 4.20
N THR A 88 -1.21 6.17 3.85
CA THR A 88 -1.90 5.25 4.75
C THR A 88 -1.00 4.74 5.87
N MET A 89 0.29 4.46 5.59
CA MET A 89 1.25 4.13 6.65
C MET A 89 1.38 5.28 7.66
N GLU A 90 1.37 6.54 7.19
CA GLU A 90 1.38 7.74 8.04
C GLU A 90 0.07 7.93 8.83
N ALA A 91 -1.09 7.67 8.21
CA ALA A 91 -2.40 7.84 8.84
C ALA A 91 -2.69 6.76 9.91
N TYR A 92 -2.17 5.55 9.73
CA TYR A 92 -2.45 4.40 10.61
C TYR A 92 -1.18 3.76 11.20
N PRO A 93 -0.34 4.53 11.91
CA PRO A 93 1.00 4.10 12.34
C PRO A 93 0.98 3.03 13.43
N ARG A 94 -0.20 2.70 13.98
CA ARG A 94 -0.37 1.67 15.03
C ARG A 94 -1.08 0.41 14.53
N CYS A 95 -1.44 0.35 13.24
CA CYS A 95 -2.09 -0.81 12.67
C CYS A 95 -1.04 -1.82 12.16
N GLY A 96 -0.97 -3.00 12.80
CA GLY A 96 0.05 -4.01 12.50
C GLY A 96 -0.01 -4.54 11.07
N TRP A 97 -1.21 -4.72 10.52
CA TRP A 97 -1.40 -5.16 9.14
C TRP A 97 -0.91 -4.12 8.12
N ILE A 98 -1.27 -2.85 8.33
CA ILE A 98 -0.80 -1.74 7.48
C ILE A 98 0.73 -1.61 7.57
N ALA A 99 1.31 -1.76 8.77
CA ALA A 99 2.75 -1.71 8.93
C ALA A 99 3.46 -2.86 8.19
N MET A 100 2.95 -4.08 8.32
CA MET A 100 3.52 -5.25 7.64
C MET A 100 3.40 -5.13 6.12
N TRP A 101 2.19 -4.88 5.61
CA TRP A 101 1.95 -4.77 4.17
C TRP A 101 2.61 -3.56 3.55
N GLY A 102 2.64 -2.43 4.28
CA GLY A 102 3.34 -1.23 3.86
C GLY A 102 4.83 -1.50 3.66
N CYS A 103 5.50 -2.14 4.63
CA CYS A 103 6.89 -2.55 4.48
C CYS A 103 7.09 -3.50 3.29
N GLN A 104 6.27 -4.56 3.16
CA GLN A 104 6.38 -5.49 2.04
C GLN A 104 6.18 -4.80 0.68
N ALA A 105 5.23 -3.87 0.59
CA ALA A 105 5.03 -3.09 -0.63
C ALA A 105 6.27 -2.23 -0.93
N MET A 106 6.80 -1.52 0.07
CA MET A 106 8.03 -0.74 -0.10
C MET A 106 9.22 -1.59 -0.56
N GLU A 107 9.37 -2.80 -0.03
CA GLU A 107 10.39 -3.76 -0.48
C GLU A 107 10.23 -4.06 -1.98
N ARG A 108 9.00 -4.39 -2.43
CA ARG A 108 8.72 -4.67 -3.84
C ARG A 108 8.96 -3.46 -4.73
N PHE A 109 8.51 -2.29 -4.31
CA PHE A 109 8.78 -1.05 -5.04
C PHE A 109 10.29 -0.77 -5.12
N ALA A 110 11.03 -1.02 -4.04
CA ALA A 110 12.46 -0.78 -4.00
C ALA A 110 13.27 -1.79 -4.84
N GLN A 111 12.80 -3.05 -4.96
CA GLN A 111 13.40 -4.05 -5.86
C GLN A 111 13.39 -3.59 -7.32
N VAL A 112 12.39 -2.79 -7.72
CA VAL A 112 12.24 -2.28 -9.09
C VAL A 112 12.83 -0.88 -9.24
N ASP A 113 12.52 0.03 -8.32
CA ASP A 113 12.92 1.44 -8.35
C ASP A 113 13.14 2.00 -6.93
N ALA A 114 14.25 1.59 -6.31
CA ALA A 114 14.69 2.08 -5.01
C ALA A 114 14.84 3.61 -4.97
N LYS A 115 15.21 4.26 -6.08
CA LYS A 115 15.35 5.73 -6.12
C LYS A 115 14.01 6.41 -5.97
N ARG A 116 12.97 5.92 -6.64
CA ARG A 116 11.61 6.45 -6.47
C ARG A 116 11.12 6.29 -5.04
N VAL A 117 11.35 5.13 -4.42
CA VAL A 117 11.00 4.90 -3.00
C VAL A 117 11.74 5.88 -2.09
N ASP A 118 13.04 6.10 -2.31
CA ASP A 118 13.84 7.04 -1.50
C ASP A 118 13.39 8.50 -1.70
N ASN A 119 13.17 8.93 -2.95
CA ASN A 119 12.68 10.26 -3.29
C ASN A 119 11.32 10.57 -2.66
N MET A 120 10.45 9.55 -2.53
CA MET A 120 9.15 9.67 -1.89
C MET A 120 9.20 9.47 -0.37
N ARG A 121 10.41 9.37 0.22
CA ARG A 121 10.65 9.16 1.65
C ARG A 121 10.12 7.81 2.17
N GLY A 122 9.96 6.81 1.31
CA GLY A 122 9.45 5.50 1.69
C GLY A 122 10.36 4.74 2.66
N PHE A 123 11.68 4.80 2.48
CA PHE A 123 12.61 4.20 3.44
C PHE A 123 12.51 4.87 4.82
N LYS A 124 12.26 6.18 4.88
CA LYS A 124 12.05 6.89 6.13
C LYS A 124 10.77 6.43 6.83
N ALA A 125 9.68 6.23 6.10
CA ALA A 125 8.44 5.69 6.67
C ALA A 125 8.66 4.29 7.28
N VAL A 126 9.48 3.46 6.64
CA VAL A 126 9.85 2.13 7.14
C VAL A 126 10.75 2.22 8.39
N GLU A 127 11.68 3.16 8.45
CA GLU A 127 12.48 3.44 9.66
C GLU A 127 11.59 3.84 10.84
N GLU A 128 10.61 4.71 10.60
CA GLU A 128 9.65 5.16 11.61
C GLU A 128 8.80 3.99 12.15
N ILE A 129 8.37 3.08 11.27
CA ILE A 129 7.67 1.85 11.68
C ILE A 129 8.58 0.92 12.49
N SER A 130 9.83 0.75 12.06
CA SER A 130 10.81 -0.09 12.77
C SER A 130 11.11 0.43 14.18
N GLY A 131 11.16 1.76 14.34
CA GLY A 131 11.32 2.42 15.64
C GLY A 131 10.05 2.48 16.50
N ASN A 132 8.90 2.07 15.98
CA ASN A 132 7.63 2.18 16.68
C ASN A 132 7.49 1.11 17.78
N LYS A 133 7.37 1.56 19.03
CA LYS A 133 7.20 0.69 20.21
C LYS A 133 5.98 -0.22 20.13
N THR A 134 4.94 0.16 19.38
CA THR A 134 3.76 -0.69 19.13
C THR A 134 4.14 -2.01 18.46
N PHE A 135 5.17 -2.02 17.61
CA PHE A 135 5.59 -3.18 16.84
C PHE A 135 6.87 -3.84 17.36
N ALA A 136 7.37 -3.44 18.53
CA ALA A 136 8.63 -3.94 19.08
C ALA A 136 8.70 -5.47 19.27
N LYS A 137 7.54 -6.15 19.37
CA LYS A 137 7.44 -7.62 19.47
C LYS A 137 7.00 -8.29 18.17
N SER A 138 6.70 -7.53 17.12
CA SER A 138 6.22 -8.05 15.84
C SER A 138 7.38 -8.46 14.96
N VAL A 139 7.70 -9.77 14.96
CA VAL A 139 8.76 -10.33 14.12
C VAL A 139 8.45 -10.12 12.63
N ALA A 140 7.19 -10.21 12.22
CA ALA A 140 6.79 -10.01 10.83
C ALA A 140 7.07 -8.59 10.34
N VAL A 141 6.72 -7.57 11.13
CA VAL A 141 6.99 -6.17 10.79
C VAL A 141 8.49 -5.88 10.84
N ALA A 142 9.22 -6.42 11.82
CA ALA A 142 10.65 -6.26 11.93
C ALA A 142 11.40 -6.84 10.72
N ASN A 143 11.03 -8.04 10.27
CA ASN A 143 11.63 -8.68 9.10
C ASN A 143 11.34 -7.90 7.81
N ALA A 144 10.06 -7.55 7.57
CA ALA A 144 9.68 -6.78 6.38
C ALA A 144 10.37 -5.40 6.33
N ALA A 145 10.47 -4.72 7.48
CA ALA A 145 11.18 -3.45 7.58
C ALA A 145 12.69 -3.63 7.30
N HIS A 146 13.32 -4.64 7.90
CA HIS A 146 14.73 -4.95 7.69
C HIS A 146 15.06 -5.25 6.23
N ASP A 147 14.26 -6.09 5.58
CA ASP A 147 14.47 -6.47 4.18
C ASP A 147 14.28 -5.29 3.23
N THR A 148 13.31 -4.43 3.51
CA THR A 148 13.14 -3.17 2.77
C THR A 148 14.36 -2.25 2.93
N LEU A 149 14.83 -2.02 4.16
CA LEU A 149 15.89 -1.04 4.44
C LEU A 149 17.24 -1.43 3.80
N LYS A 150 17.50 -2.72 3.57
CA LYS A 150 18.68 -3.18 2.82
C LYS A 150 18.71 -2.72 1.37
N LEU A 151 17.54 -2.41 0.79
CA LEU A 151 17.41 -1.97 -0.60
C LEU A 151 17.63 -0.46 -0.75
N ARG A 152 17.83 0.27 0.35
CA ARG A 152 18.06 1.71 0.32
C ARG A 152 19.33 2.01 -0.48
N PRO A 153 19.26 2.86 -1.52
CA PRO A 153 20.44 3.26 -2.26
C PRO A 153 21.44 3.91 -1.31
N PHE A 154 22.73 3.56 -1.42
CA PHE A 154 23.76 4.30 -0.72
C PHE A 154 23.75 5.75 -1.21
N GLU A 155 23.61 6.72 -0.29
CA GLU A 155 23.85 8.14 -0.61
C GLU A 155 25.33 8.29 -1.01
N ALA A 156 25.63 8.17 -2.30
CA ALA A 156 26.90 8.63 -2.83
C ALA A 156 26.91 10.16 -2.78
N ASN A 157 27.61 10.70 -1.79
CA ASN A 157 27.97 12.10 -1.55
C ASN A 157 27.03 12.94 -0.65
N ARG A 158 27.39 12.96 0.63
CA ARG A 158 27.50 14.23 1.37
C ARG A 158 28.96 14.44 1.76
N PHE A 159 29.69 15.19 0.93
CA PHE A 159 30.91 15.90 1.29
C PHE A 159 30.71 17.36 0.93
#